data_AF-A0A2B7GYS1-F1
#
_entry.id   AF-A0A2B7GYS1-F1
#
_cell.length_a   1.000
_cell.length_b   1.000
_cell.length_c   1.000
_cell.angle_alpha   90.00
_cell.angle_beta   90.00
_cell.angle_gamma   90.00
#
_symmetry.space_group_name_H-M   'P 1'
#
loop_
_entity.id
_entity.type
_entity.pdbx_description
1 polymer ?
#
loop_
_entity_poly.entity_id
_entity_poly.type
_entity_poly.pdbx_seq_one_letter_code
_entity_poly.pdbx_strand_id
1 'polypeptide(L)'
;MRQQLAVLVVLLVTLSTIGPAVAGATTAPNAAVQESDSQCEYPLTMTDATGEEVTIESEPESVVTLYPGDAQLAYSIGAEGKVVGMPVSEYTESLDAGDRTDITGDDGVTPVAEEIVALNPDVVLAANIATFNEDLLQTLDDAGITVVVLDTATSLDDVRENVRVTGQVTGECAGAEETIDWMDERLEIYEDALENESEPLAYYDGGENGDTHGTETFQHEVMTTAGLTNLAASVGQTGWGQMNAEVVVDEDPEWIVYPDRTAEPPSADSLEETTAITEGNVVAVDDNAMSQPGPNVVYAIETIIEQVHPEVYAEIEAELEASGEPGNGSGNDTDEDQSDDSAIPGFGVPVALVALLATAGFVARRR
;
A
#
# COMPACT_ATOMS: atom_id res chain seq x y z
N MET A 1 -20.37 51.70 27.18
CA MET A 1 -21.42 52.27 28.05
C MET A 1 -22.01 53.53 27.42
N ARG A 2 -23.20 53.43 26.82
CA ARG A 2 -24.27 54.44 26.83
C ARG A 2 -25.42 53.91 25.99
N GLN A 3 -26.46 53.50 26.71
CA GLN A 3 -27.74 53.00 26.24
C GLN A 3 -28.49 54.08 25.47
N GLN A 4 -29.26 53.70 24.45
CA GLN A 4 -30.54 54.35 24.19
C GLN A 4 -31.62 53.29 23.96
N LEU A 5 -32.51 53.22 24.96
CA LEU A 5 -33.81 52.58 24.91
C LEU A 5 -34.72 53.34 23.92
N ALA A 6 -35.51 52.59 23.15
CA ALA A 6 -36.80 53.04 22.68
C ALA A 6 -37.83 51.97 23.06
N VAL A 7 -38.67 52.34 24.02
CA VAL A 7 -39.83 51.59 24.51
C VAL A 7 -40.99 51.86 23.55
N LEU A 8 -41.68 50.81 23.09
CA LEU A 8 -43.11 50.92 22.84
C LEU A 8 -43.82 49.62 23.24
N VAL A 9 -44.60 49.75 24.30
CA VAL A 9 -45.48 48.75 24.87
C VAL A 9 -46.79 48.77 24.10
N VAL A 10 -47.21 47.63 23.55
CA VAL A 10 -48.63 47.34 23.34
C VAL A 10 -48.92 45.96 23.93
N LEU A 11 -49.63 46.02 25.05
CA LEU A 11 -50.15 44.93 25.85
C LEU A 11 -51.44 44.43 25.19
N LEU A 12 -51.49 43.18 24.75
CA LEU A 12 -52.73 42.46 24.46
C LEU A 12 -52.64 41.05 25.04
N VAL A 13 -53.21 40.92 26.24
CA VAL A 13 -53.43 39.67 26.94
C VAL A 13 -54.67 39.01 26.36
N THR A 14 -54.53 37.82 25.80
CA THR A 14 -55.63 36.86 25.69
C THR A 14 -55.15 35.52 26.24
N LEU A 15 -55.73 35.14 27.40
CA LEU A 15 -55.68 33.79 27.96
C LEU A 15 -56.67 32.94 27.17
N SER A 16 -56.26 31.77 26.68
CA SER A 16 -57.00 30.53 26.96
C SER A 16 -56.33 29.25 26.45
N THR A 17 -56.31 28.29 27.38
CA THR A 17 -56.47 26.84 27.24
C THR A 17 -55.33 26.02 26.64
N ILE A 18 -54.63 25.37 27.58
CA ILE A 18 -53.91 24.10 27.45
C ILE A 18 -54.87 23.04 26.87
N GLY A 19 -54.46 22.41 25.77
CA GLY A 19 -54.98 21.13 25.30
C GLY A 19 -53.82 20.15 25.11
N PRO A 20 -53.93 18.88 25.54
CA PRO A 20 -52.87 17.90 25.35
C PRO A 20 -53.01 17.31 23.94
N ALA A 21 -52.08 17.64 23.05
CA ALA A 21 -51.99 17.01 21.73
C ALA A 21 -50.90 15.93 21.77
N VAL A 22 -51.37 14.70 21.69
CA VAL A 22 -50.61 13.50 21.37
C VAL A 22 -50.24 13.56 19.89
N ALA A 23 -48.96 13.67 19.58
CA ALA A 23 -48.33 13.44 18.28
C ALA A 23 -46.84 13.48 18.58
N GLY A 24 -46.05 12.44 18.40
CA GLY A 24 -45.97 11.49 17.30
C GLY A 24 -44.47 11.25 17.22
N ALA A 25 -44.04 9.99 17.28
CA ALA A 25 -42.63 9.65 17.19
C ALA A 25 -42.10 10.21 15.87
N THR A 26 -41.33 11.29 15.95
CA THR A 26 -40.46 11.74 14.87
C THR A 26 -39.31 10.75 14.84
N THR A 27 -39.49 9.68 14.06
CA THR A 27 -38.37 9.00 13.41
C THR A 27 -37.52 10.08 12.75
N ALA A 28 -36.31 10.26 13.28
CA ALA A 28 -35.27 11.00 12.60
C ALA A 28 -35.14 10.43 11.18
N PRO A 29 -34.90 11.26 10.16
CA PRO A 29 -34.53 10.72 8.86
C PRO A 29 -33.28 9.90 9.08
N ASN A 30 -33.38 8.61 8.79
CA ASN A 30 -32.25 7.73 8.60
C ASN A 30 -31.31 8.50 7.66
N ALA A 31 -30.13 8.88 8.15
CA ALA A 31 -29.07 9.31 7.27
C ALA A 31 -28.91 8.15 6.29
N ALA A 32 -29.31 8.38 5.05
CA ALA A 32 -28.92 7.51 3.97
C ALA A 32 -27.40 7.51 4.03
N VAL A 33 -26.83 6.36 4.38
CA VAL A 33 -25.45 6.03 4.05
C VAL A 33 -25.34 6.37 2.57
N GLN A 34 -24.52 7.37 2.25
CA GLN A 34 -24.14 7.56 0.87
C GLN A 34 -23.24 6.38 0.58
N GLU A 35 -23.79 5.36 -0.08
CA GLU A 35 -23.00 4.42 -0.85
C GLU A 35 -22.16 5.30 -1.78
N SER A 36 -20.86 5.36 -1.53
CA SER A 36 -19.89 5.98 -2.41
C SER A 36 -20.02 5.34 -3.79
N ASP A 37 -19.86 6.15 -4.83
CA ASP A 37 -19.95 5.77 -6.25
C ASP A 37 -18.83 4.77 -6.65
N SER A 38 -18.82 3.56 -6.09
CA SER A 38 -17.88 2.46 -6.38
C SER A 38 -18.42 1.49 -7.43
N GLN A 39 -19.14 2.01 -8.42
CA GLN A 39 -19.64 1.20 -9.54
C GLN A 39 -18.85 1.51 -10.81
N CYS A 40 -18.36 0.46 -11.47
CA CYS A 40 -17.71 0.53 -12.77
C CYS A 40 -18.77 0.87 -13.84
N GLU A 41 -19.05 2.17 -13.98
CA GLU A 41 -19.94 2.72 -15.00
C GLU A 41 -19.13 3.32 -16.15
N TYR A 42 -19.57 3.06 -17.39
CA TYR A 42 -18.94 3.59 -18.61
C TYR A 42 -19.93 4.41 -19.45
N PRO A 43 -19.49 5.46 -20.16
CA PRO A 43 -18.10 5.91 -20.28
C PRO A 43 -17.56 6.48 -18.97
N LEU A 44 -16.32 6.11 -18.63
CA LEU A 44 -15.60 6.56 -17.44
C LEU A 44 -14.66 7.69 -17.86
N THR A 45 -14.82 8.87 -17.27
CA THR A 45 -13.93 10.02 -17.49
C THR A 45 -13.26 10.41 -16.18
N MET A 46 -11.95 10.53 -16.20
CA MET A 46 -11.15 10.92 -15.04
C MET A 46 -9.98 11.83 -15.45
N THR A 47 -9.43 12.57 -14.49
CA THR A 47 -8.12 13.21 -14.65
C THR A 47 -7.06 12.29 -14.09
N ASP A 48 -6.06 11.94 -14.88
CA ASP A 48 -4.97 11.08 -14.44
C ASP A 48 -3.80 11.90 -13.87
N ALA A 49 -2.72 11.22 -13.47
CA ALA A 49 -1.57 11.88 -12.84
C ALA A 49 -0.76 12.80 -13.78
N THR A 50 -1.00 12.75 -15.10
CA THR A 50 -0.44 13.74 -16.04
C THR A 50 -1.22 15.07 -16.02
N GLY A 51 -2.41 15.07 -15.43
CA GLY A 51 -3.35 16.18 -15.43
C GLY A 51 -4.24 16.23 -16.68
N GLU A 52 -4.22 15.20 -17.51
CA GLU A 52 -5.05 15.07 -18.71
C GLU A 52 -6.39 14.39 -18.39
N GLU A 53 -7.46 14.80 -19.09
CA GLU A 53 -8.74 14.07 -19.01
C GLU A 53 -8.69 12.85 -19.93
N VAL A 54 -8.79 11.67 -19.32
CA VAL A 54 -8.83 10.39 -20.00
C VAL A 54 -10.27 9.87 -20.00
N THR A 55 -10.72 9.28 -21.12
CA THR A 55 -12.05 8.66 -21.23
C THR A 55 -11.94 7.23 -21.72
N ILE A 56 -12.52 6.31 -20.95
CA ILE A 56 -12.69 4.90 -21.29
C ILE A 56 -14.16 4.70 -21.68
N GLU A 57 -14.42 4.41 -22.96
CA GLU A 57 -15.78 4.42 -23.53
C GLU A 57 -16.64 3.22 -23.07
N SER A 58 -16.01 2.09 -22.79
CA SER A 58 -16.64 0.85 -22.36
C SER A 58 -15.68 0.05 -21.50
N GLU A 59 -16.20 -0.90 -20.72
CA GLU A 59 -15.39 -1.83 -19.94
C GLU A 59 -14.28 -2.47 -20.80
N PRO A 60 -13.00 -2.34 -20.41
CA PRO A 60 -11.89 -2.93 -21.14
C PRO A 60 -11.89 -4.46 -21.09
N GLU A 61 -11.65 -5.09 -22.23
CA GLU A 61 -11.46 -6.55 -22.34
C GLU A 61 -9.98 -6.92 -22.41
N SER A 62 -9.11 -5.94 -22.70
CA SER A 62 -7.67 -6.11 -22.82
C SER A 62 -6.90 -4.94 -22.18
N VAL A 63 -6.11 -5.27 -21.17
CA VAL A 63 -5.32 -4.32 -20.38
C VAL A 63 -3.84 -4.66 -20.52
N VAL A 64 -2.99 -3.65 -20.72
CA VAL A 64 -1.55 -3.76 -20.51
C VAL A 64 -1.18 -3.07 -19.21
N THR A 65 -0.43 -3.73 -18.35
CA THR A 65 0.14 -3.14 -17.13
C THR A 65 1.59 -2.77 -17.41
N LEU A 66 1.94 -1.49 -17.32
CA LEU A 66 3.18 -0.98 -17.89
C LEU A 66 4.41 -1.32 -17.04
N TYR A 67 4.26 -1.33 -15.72
CA TYR A 67 5.30 -1.63 -14.74
C TYR A 67 4.90 -2.77 -13.78
N PRO A 68 5.86 -3.37 -13.04
CA PRO A 68 5.56 -4.46 -12.11
C PRO A 68 4.46 -4.12 -11.09
N GLY A 69 4.47 -2.90 -10.53
CA GLY A 69 3.46 -2.48 -9.55
C GLY A 69 2.05 -2.39 -10.14
N ASP A 70 1.95 -1.99 -11.41
CA ASP A 70 0.68 -1.97 -12.14
C ASP A 70 0.11 -3.38 -12.31
N ALA A 71 0.99 -4.37 -12.55
CA ALA A 71 0.62 -5.77 -12.63
C ALA A 71 0.17 -6.31 -11.26
N GLN A 72 0.89 -5.97 -10.18
CA GLN A 72 0.50 -6.38 -8.84
C GLN A 72 -0.88 -5.83 -8.45
N LEU A 73 -1.16 -4.55 -8.75
CA LEU A 73 -2.48 -3.95 -8.53
C LEU A 73 -3.59 -4.64 -9.33
N ALA A 74 -3.32 -4.97 -10.60
CA ALA A 74 -4.30 -5.66 -11.43
C ALA A 74 -4.60 -7.07 -10.88
N TYR A 75 -3.59 -7.82 -10.45
CA TYR A 75 -3.79 -9.15 -9.87
C TYR A 75 -4.48 -9.09 -8.51
N SER A 76 -4.20 -8.08 -7.69
CA SER A 76 -4.78 -7.99 -6.33
C SER A 76 -6.28 -7.79 -6.35
N ILE A 77 -6.82 -7.28 -7.45
CA ILE A 77 -8.26 -7.02 -7.58
C ILE A 77 -8.98 -8.04 -8.49
N GLY A 78 -8.29 -9.10 -8.94
CA GLY A 78 -8.88 -10.11 -9.83
C GLY A 78 -8.92 -9.70 -11.32
N ALA A 79 -8.16 -8.69 -11.73
CA ALA A 79 -8.13 -8.22 -13.12
C ALA A 79 -7.13 -9.00 -14.00
N GLU A 80 -6.43 -10.00 -13.47
CA GLU A 80 -5.38 -10.72 -14.20
C GLU A 80 -5.90 -11.36 -15.49
N GLY A 81 -7.17 -11.78 -15.52
CA GLY A 81 -7.81 -12.34 -16.71
C GLY A 81 -7.92 -11.38 -17.90
N LYS A 82 -7.87 -10.07 -17.65
CA LYS A 82 -7.88 -9.00 -18.67
C LYS A 82 -6.46 -8.55 -19.07
N VAL A 83 -5.43 -8.90 -18.30
CA VAL A 83 -4.05 -8.50 -18.60
C VAL A 83 -3.50 -9.30 -19.78
N VAL A 84 -3.20 -8.62 -20.89
CA VAL A 84 -2.65 -9.22 -22.12
C VAL A 84 -1.15 -8.99 -22.30
N GLY A 85 -0.58 -8.03 -21.57
CA GLY A 85 0.85 -7.74 -21.56
C GLY A 85 1.30 -7.08 -20.26
N MET A 86 2.48 -7.47 -19.80
CA MET A 86 3.07 -7.02 -18.53
C MET A 86 4.58 -7.28 -18.52
N PRO A 87 5.37 -6.64 -17.64
CA PRO A 87 6.74 -7.07 -17.37
C PRO A 87 6.78 -8.53 -16.88
N VAL A 88 7.66 -9.34 -17.46
CA VAL A 88 7.93 -10.72 -17.00
C VAL A 88 9.36 -10.81 -16.49
N SER A 89 9.56 -10.47 -15.21
CA SER A 89 10.88 -10.35 -14.59
C SER A 89 10.87 -10.79 -13.12
N GLU A 90 12.00 -10.63 -12.42
CA GLU A 90 12.11 -10.95 -10.98
C GLU A 90 11.14 -10.15 -10.11
N TYR A 91 10.68 -8.99 -10.57
CA TYR A 91 9.73 -8.12 -9.86
C TYR A 91 8.26 -8.57 -10.00
N THR A 92 7.99 -9.52 -10.90
CA THR A 92 6.66 -10.08 -11.16
C THR A 92 6.65 -11.61 -11.03
N GLU A 93 7.69 -12.22 -10.44
CA GLU A 93 7.81 -13.68 -10.35
C GLU A 93 6.75 -14.34 -9.46
N SER A 94 6.19 -13.57 -8.52
CA SER A 94 5.06 -13.99 -7.68
C SER A 94 3.72 -14.01 -8.44
N LEU A 95 3.67 -13.40 -9.62
CA LEU A 95 2.49 -13.35 -10.47
C LEU A 95 2.53 -14.51 -11.47
N ASP A 96 1.40 -15.20 -11.66
CA ASP A 96 1.28 -16.18 -12.74
C ASP A 96 1.14 -15.45 -14.09
N ALA A 97 2.28 -15.11 -14.68
CA ALA A 97 2.34 -14.45 -15.99
C ALA A 97 1.67 -15.27 -17.10
N GLY A 98 1.61 -16.61 -16.98
CA GLY A 98 1.00 -17.49 -17.99
C GLY A 98 1.55 -17.27 -19.40
N ASP A 99 0.64 -17.08 -20.36
CA ASP A 99 0.96 -16.82 -21.79
C ASP A 99 0.98 -15.30 -22.13
N ARG A 100 1.03 -14.41 -21.12
CA ARG A 100 1.02 -12.95 -21.34
C ARG A 100 2.31 -12.51 -22.03
N THR A 101 2.19 -11.49 -22.89
CA THR A 101 3.34 -10.94 -23.61
C THR A 101 4.21 -10.14 -22.64
N ASP A 102 5.50 -10.46 -22.61
CA ASP A 102 6.49 -9.57 -22.01
C ASP A 102 6.62 -8.31 -22.86
N ILE A 103 6.23 -7.18 -22.30
CA ILE A 103 6.25 -5.87 -22.98
C ILE A 103 7.56 -5.13 -22.75
N THR A 104 8.53 -5.72 -22.05
CA THR A 104 9.79 -5.08 -21.69
C THR A 104 10.96 -5.44 -22.59
N GLY A 105 12.02 -4.64 -22.53
CA GLY A 105 13.29 -4.94 -23.17
C GLY A 105 14.09 -6.02 -22.41
N ASP A 106 15.33 -6.26 -22.85
CA ASP A 106 16.23 -7.25 -22.24
C ASP A 106 16.56 -6.98 -20.74
N ASP A 107 16.23 -5.79 -20.22
CA ASP A 107 16.40 -5.43 -18.82
C ASP A 107 15.22 -5.84 -17.91
N GLY A 108 14.13 -6.35 -18.49
CA GLY A 108 12.97 -6.86 -17.76
C GLY A 108 12.08 -5.80 -17.11
N VAL A 109 12.34 -4.51 -17.39
CA VAL A 109 11.64 -3.39 -16.74
C VAL A 109 11.34 -2.22 -17.67
N THR A 110 12.10 -2.00 -18.75
CA THR A 110 11.86 -0.87 -19.65
C THR A 110 10.78 -1.23 -20.68
N PRO A 111 9.63 -0.53 -20.72
CA PRO A 111 8.57 -0.84 -21.67
C PRO A 111 8.98 -0.58 -23.13
N VAL A 112 8.55 -1.46 -24.04
CA VAL A 112 8.79 -1.36 -25.48
C VAL A 112 7.49 -0.99 -26.19
N ALA A 113 7.42 0.22 -26.72
CA ALA A 113 6.22 0.77 -27.33
C ALA A 113 5.67 -0.11 -28.47
N GLU A 114 6.55 -0.68 -29.31
CA GLU A 114 6.13 -1.54 -30.42
C GLU A 114 5.44 -2.82 -29.96
N GLU A 115 5.87 -3.42 -28.84
CA GLU A 115 5.25 -4.62 -28.27
C GLU A 115 3.85 -4.29 -27.74
N ILE A 116 3.72 -3.15 -27.04
CA ILE A 116 2.42 -2.67 -26.52
C ILE A 116 1.47 -2.34 -27.67
N VAL A 117 1.93 -1.64 -28.70
CA VAL A 117 1.12 -1.31 -29.88
C VAL A 117 0.68 -2.56 -30.64
N ALA A 118 1.54 -3.59 -30.72
CA ALA A 118 1.20 -4.85 -31.38
C ALA A 118 0.08 -5.61 -30.68
N LEU A 119 -0.09 -5.44 -29.36
CA LEU A 119 -1.18 -6.02 -28.59
C LEU A 119 -2.53 -5.34 -28.86
N ASN A 120 -2.53 -4.07 -29.27
CA ASN A 120 -3.74 -3.24 -29.47
C ASN A 120 -4.69 -3.32 -28.24
N PRO A 121 -4.23 -2.96 -27.03
CA PRO A 121 -5.05 -3.02 -25.83
C PRO A 121 -6.13 -1.94 -25.84
N ASP A 122 -7.18 -2.16 -25.05
CA ASP A 122 -8.23 -1.16 -24.81
C ASP A 122 -7.72 -0.04 -23.89
N VAL A 123 -6.86 -0.39 -22.92
CA VAL A 123 -6.22 0.55 -22.00
C VAL A 123 -4.84 0.06 -21.54
N VAL A 124 -3.94 1.00 -21.30
CA VAL A 124 -2.67 0.79 -20.60
C VAL A 124 -2.75 1.42 -19.21
N LEU A 125 -2.56 0.61 -18.17
CA LEU A 125 -2.40 1.08 -16.80
C LEU A 125 -0.92 1.34 -16.53
N ALA A 126 -0.58 2.53 -16.04
CA ALA A 126 0.81 2.94 -15.88
C ALA A 126 1.06 3.65 -14.55
N ALA A 127 2.08 3.23 -13.82
CA ALA A 127 2.56 3.97 -12.64
C ALA A 127 3.09 5.36 -13.03
N ASN A 128 3.11 6.29 -12.06
CA ASN A 128 3.55 7.68 -12.26
C ASN A 128 4.93 7.84 -12.94
N ILE A 129 5.83 6.86 -12.77
CA ILE A 129 7.14 6.87 -13.42
C ILE A 129 7.07 6.96 -14.95
N ALA A 130 5.95 6.56 -15.56
CA ALA A 130 5.67 6.74 -16.99
C ALA A 130 5.81 8.19 -17.44
N THR A 131 5.51 9.15 -16.56
CA THR A 131 5.60 10.60 -16.85
C THR A 131 7.02 11.05 -17.19
N PHE A 132 8.05 10.31 -16.78
CA PHE A 132 9.44 10.57 -17.16
C PHE A 132 9.81 10.03 -18.54
N ASN A 133 8.91 9.30 -19.21
CA ASN A 133 9.10 8.72 -20.53
C ASN A 133 8.09 9.30 -21.54
N GLU A 134 8.19 10.62 -21.76
CA GLU A 134 7.31 11.37 -22.68
C GLU A 134 7.25 10.76 -24.09
N ASP A 135 8.37 10.25 -24.61
CA ASP A 135 8.45 9.63 -25.94
C ASP A 135 7.61 8.34 -26.03
N LEU A 136 7.59 7.52 -24.97
CA LEU A 136 6.75 6.33 -24.88
C LEU A 136 5.27 6.71 -24.86
N LEU A 137 4.88 7.62 -23.96
CA LEU A 137 3.48 8.07 -23.84
C LEU A 137 2.97 8.68 -25.15
N GLN A 138 3.77 9.53 -25.80
CA GLN A 138 3.41 10.11 -27.10
C GLN A 138 3.28 9.04 -28.19
N THR A 139 4.10 7.99 -28.17
CA THR A 139 4.00 6.90 -29.15
C THR A 139 2.71 6.11 -28.98
N LEU A 140 2.28 5.86 -27.73
CA LEU A 140 1.02 5.18 -27.44
C LEU A 140 -0.18 6.06 -27.82
N ASP A 141 -0.14 7.36 -27.52
CA ASP A 141 -1.16 8.33 -27.94
C ASP A 141 -1.27 8.44 -29.47
N ASP A 142 -0.15 8.55 -30.18
CA ASP A 142 -0.10 8.58 -31.66
C ASP A 142 -0.69 7.30 -32.29
N ALA A 143 -0.61 6.17 -31.58
CA ALA A 143 -1.22 4.90 -31.96
C ALA A 143 -2.72 4.81 -31.60
N GLY A 144 -3.27 5.78 -30.87
CA GLY A 144 -4.65 5.82 -30.40
C GLY A 144 -4.93 4.90 -29.21
N ILE A 145 -3.89 4.58 -28.42
CA ILE A 145 -4.00 3.74 -27.23
C ILE A 145 -4.22 4.64 -26.02
N THR A 146 -5.30 4.39 -25.29
CA THR A 146 -5.58 5.09 -24.03
C THR A 146 -4.61 4.63 -22.95
N VAL A 147 -3.89 5.58 -22.33
CA VAL A 147 -3.04 5.34 -21.16
C VAL A 147 -3.68 6.04 -19.97
N VAL A 148 -3.77 5.35 -18.83
CA VAL A 148 -4.16 5.94 -17.54
C VAL A 148 -2.94 5.89 -16.63
N VAL A 149 -2.42 7.07 -16.27
CA VAL A 149 -1.28 7.19 -15.36
C VAL A 149 -1.76 7.35 -13.92
N LEU A 150 -1.40 6.41 -13.06
CA LEU A 150 -1.67 6.43 -11.62
C LEU A 150 -0.84 7.50 -10.90
N ASP A 151 -1.38 8.04 -9.81
CA ASP A 151 -0.67 8.98 -8.96
C ASP A 151 0.46 8.30 -8.19
N THR A 152 1.42 9.13 -7.75
CA THR A 152 2.49 8.63 -6.87
C THR A 152 1.91 8.31 -5.50
N ALA A 153 2.06 7.07 -5.06
CA ALA A 153 1.66 6.68 -3.73
C ALA A 153 2.79 6.87 -2.71
N THR A 154 2.53 7.68 -1.70
CA THR A 154 3.45 7.95 -0.58
C THR A 154 2.85 7.60 0.78
N SER A 155 1.58 7.18 0.80
CA SER A 155 0.81 6.78 1.97
C SER A 155 -0.06 5.56 1.67
N LEU A 156 -0.62 4.93 2.71
CA LEU A 156 -1.58 3.83 2.54
C LEU A 156 -2.89 4.29 1.92
N ASP A 157 -3.29 5.55 2.13
CA ASP A 157 -4.44 6.16 1.47
C ASP A 157 -4.23 6.31 -0.04
N ASP A 158 -3.02 6.69 -0.46
CA ASP A 158 -2.70 6.74 -1.89
C ASP A 158 -2.71 5.33 -2.51
N VAL A 159 -2.29 4.30 -1.76
CA VAL A 159 -2.39 2.89 -2.21
C VAL A 159 -3.86 2.51 -2.42
N ARG A 160 -4.74 2.79 -1.45
CA ARG A 160 -6.19 2.54 -1.57
C ARG A 160 -6.77 3.25 -2.79
N GLU A 161 -6.35 4.48 -3.05
CA GLU A 161 -6.83 5.22 -4.22
C GLU A 161 -6.35 4.60 -5.53
N ASN A 162 -5.08 4.20 -5.62
CA ASN A 162 -4.57 3.48 -6.79
C ASN A 162 -5.27 2.14 -7.02
N VAL A 163 -5.62 1.40 -5.95
CA VAL A 163 -6.44 0.18 -6.04
C VAL A 163 -7.83 0.51 -6.60
N ARG A 164 -8.49 1.55 -6.08
CA ARG A 164 -9.81 1.99 -6.53
C ARG A 164 -9.80 2.43 -8.00
N VAL A 165 -8.83 3.26 -8.40
CA VAL A 165 -8.67 3.70 -9.80
C VAL A 165 -8.39 2.49 -10.70
N THR A 166 -7.54 1.56 -10.26
CA THR A 166 -7.29 0.32 -11.02
C THR A 166 -8.57 -0.49 -11.21
N GLY A 167 -9.41 -0.62 -10.19
CA GLY A 167 -10.75 -1.22 -10.31
C GLY A 167 -11.63 -0.53 -11.35
N GLN A 168 -11.72 0.79 -11.31
CA GLN A 168 -12.51 1.55 -12.30
C GLN A 168 -11.97 1.41 -13.73
N VAL A 169 -10.65 1.45 -13.90
CA VAL A 169 -9.99 1.35 -15.21
C VAL A 169 -10.17 -0.04 -15.80
N THR A 170 -10.08 -1.09 -14.99
CA THR A 170 -10.14 -2.48 -15.45
C THR A 170 -11.55 -3.07 -15.47
N GLY A 171 -12.52 -2.44 -14.81
CA GLY A 171 -13.87 -2.98 -14.64
C GLY A 171 -14.04 -3.83 -13.37
N GLU A 172 -12.97 -4.03 -12.60
CA GLU A 172 -12.95 -4.87 -11.39
C GLU A 172 -13.21 -4.05 -10.09
N CYS A 173 -14.26 -3.22 -10.08
CA CYS A 173 -14.59 -2.40 -8.90
C CYS A 173 -14.92 -3.23 -7.66
N ALA A 174 -15.55 -4.40 -7.82
CA ALA A 174 -15.88 -5.27 -6.69
C ALA A 174 -14.63 -5.88 -6.05
N GLY A 175 -13.68 -6.36 -6.87
CA GLY A 175 -12.40 -6.87 -6.37
C GLY A 175 -11.53 -5.76 -5.76
N ALA A 176 -11.59 -4.54 -6.30
CA ALA A 176 -10.92 -3.38 -5.71
C ALA A 176 -11.48 -3.04 -4.31
N GLU A 177 -12.81 -3.03 -4.15
CA GLU A 177 -13.42 -2.80 -2.83
C GLU A 177 -13.08 -3.93 -1.84
N GLU A 178 -13.17 -5.19 -2.27
CA GLU A 178 -12.78 -6.35 -1.45
C GLU A 178 -11.32 -6.27 -0.98
N THR A 179 -10.43 -5.82 -1.86
CA THR A 179 -9.01 -5.62 -1.52
C THR A 179 -8.81 -4.49 -0.53
N ILE A 180 -9.55 -3.37 -0.68
CA ILE A 180 -9.47 -2.24 0.24
C ILE A 180 -10.02 -2.63 1.62
N ASP A 181 -11.15 -3.33 1.67
CA ASP A 181 -11.74 -3.85 2.90
C ASP A 181 -10.75 -4.80 3.62
N TRP A 182 -10.10 -5.70 2.88
CA TRP A 182 -9.04 -6.59 3.38
C TRP A 182 -7.85 -5.82 3.96
N MET A 183 -7.42 -4.74 3.29
CA MET A 183 -6.35 -3.87 3.80
C MET A 183 -6.78 -3.18 5.09
N ASP A 184 -7.99 -2.61 5.10
CA ASP A 184 -8.51 -1.82 6.21
C ASP A 184 -8.69 -2.66 7.48
N GLU A 185 -9.23 -3.87 7.36
CA GLU A 185 -9.40 -4.79 8.49
C GLU A 185 -8.05 -5.10 9.16
N ARG A 186 -7.02 -5.43 8.39
CA ARG A 186 -5.70 -5.76 8.94
C ARG A 186 -4.99 -4.55 9.52
N LEU A 187 -5.04 -3.43 8.83
CA LEU A 187 -4.41 -2.20 9.29
C LEU A 187 -5.06 -1.68 10.57
N GLU A 188 -6.40 -1.80 10.70
CA GLU A 188 -7.10 -1.47 11.95
C GLU A 188 -6.63 -2.36 13.11
N ILE A 189 -6.52 -3.67 12.88
CA ILE A 189 -5.99 -4.62 13.89
C ILE A 189 -4.56 -4.24 14.31
N TYR A 190 -3.69 -3.90 13.35
CA TYR A 190 -2.30 -3.53 13.64
C TYR A 190 -2.23 -2.22 14.43
N GLU A 191 -2.98 -1.20 14.03
CA GLU A 191 -3.05 0.09 14.69
C GLU A 191 -3.56 -0.02 16.13
N ASP A 192 -4.64 -0.78 16.35
CA ASP A 192 -5.21 -1.00 17.68
C ASP A 192 -4.25 -1.77 18.60
N ALA A 193 -3.57 -2.79 18.06
CA ALA A 193 -2.61 -3.59 18.82
C ALA A 193 -1.36 -2.79 19.22
N LEU A 194 -0.96 -1.80 18.42
CA LEU A 194 0.23 -0.97 18.65
C LEU A 194 -0.03 0.31 19.44
N GLU A 195 -1.28 0.72 19.70
CA GLU A 195 -1.65 2.03 20.28
C GLU A 195 -0.86 2.38 21.58
N ASN A 196 -0.51 1.37 22.38
CA ASN A 196 0.14 1.55 23.68
C ASN A 196 1.58 1.01 23.74
N GLU A 197 2.13 0.62 22.60
CA GLU A 197 3.46 0.05 22.48
C GLU A 197 4.53 1.12 22.28
N SER A 198 5.78 0.78 22.57
CA SER A 198 6.90 1.69 22.28
C SER A 198 7.20 1.71 20.79
N GLU A 199 7.57 2.87 20.24
CA GLU A 199 7.99 3.00 18.84
C GLU A 199 9.52 3.09 18.74
N PRO A 200 10.28 1.98 18.74
CA PRO A 200 11.73 2.02 18.77
C PRO A 200 12.31 2.73 17.54
N LEU A 201 13.48 3.34 17.71
CA LEU A 201 14.16 4.03 16.62
C LEU A 201 14.71 3.01 15.61
N ALA A 202 14.31 3.13 14.34
CA ALA A 202 14.74 2.23 13.28
C ALA A 202 15.34 2.97 12.08
N TYR A 203 16.37 2.37 11.48
CA TYR A 203 16.98 2.83 10.24
C TYR A 203 16.59 1.92 9.07
N TYR A 204 16.10 2.51 7.98
CA TYR A 204 15.93 1.79 6.72
C TYR A 204 17.24 1.81 5.93
N ASP A 205 17.87 0.64 5.77
CA ASP A 205 19.13 0.45 5.05
C ASP A 205 18.86 -0.11 3.65
N GLY A 206 18.55 0.79 2.71
CA GLY A 206 18.10 0.44 1.36
C GLY A 206 19.22 0.07 0.38
N GLY A 207 20.48 0.32 0.72
CA GLY A 207 21.62 0.05 -0.16
C GLY A 207 22.97 0.45 0.42
N GLU A 208 24.05 -0.14 -0.12
CA GLU A 208 25.43 -0.04 0.39
C GLU A 208 25.98 1.41 0.46
N ASN A 209 25.31 2.37 -0.17
CA ASN A 209 25.71 3.79 -0.18
C ASN A 209 25.02 4.61 0.92
N GLY A 210 24.36 3.96 1.88
CA GLY A 210 23.56 4.61 2.93
C GLY A 210 22.21 5.10 2.42
N ASP A 211 21.67 4.46 1.38
CA ASP A 211 20.37 4.83 0.80
C ASP A 211 19.26 4.62 1.85
N THR A 212 18.46 5.65 2.11
CA THR A 212 17.41 5.64 3.14
C THR A 212 16.28 6.61 2.79
N HIS A 213 15.13 6.46 3.44
CA HIS A 213 13.89 7.13 3.06
C HIS A 213 13.31 7.92 4.24
N GLY A 214 13.17 9.25 4.07
CA GLY A 214 12.62 10.15 5.07
C GLY A 214 11.10 10.31 4.97
N THR A 215 10.55 11.36 5.58
CA THR A 215 9.10 11.67 5.45
C THR A 215 8.70 11.90 3.98
N GLU A 216 7.41 11.87 3.66
CA GLU A 216 6.91 11.99 2.27
C GLU A 216 7.40 10.83 1.38
N THR A 217 7.60 9.65 1.97
CA THR A 217 7.90 8.41 1.25
C THR A 217 6.99 7.30 1.74
N PHE A 218 6.67 6.39 0.84
CA PHE A 218 5.90 5.20 1.16
C PHE A 218 6.59 4.33 2.23
N GLN A 219 7.92 4.19 2.19
CA GLN A 219 8.65 3.38 3.17
C GLN A 219 8.61 4.01 4.57
N HIS A 220 8.54 5.34 4.67
CA HIS A 220 8.31 5.99 5.96
C HIS A 220 6.94 5.64 6.52
N GLU A 221 5.88 5.71 5.70
CA GLU A 221 4.53 5.30 6.09
C GLU A 221 4.54 3.87 6.63
N VAL A 222 5.11 2.92 5.88
CA VAL A 222 5.21 1.51 6.28
C VAL A 222 5.89 1.33 7.63
N MET A 223 7.04 1.96 7.83
CA MET A 223 7.76 1.87 9.10
C MET A 223 6.93 2.42 10.26
N THR A 224 6.28 3.57 10.08
CA THR A 224 5.49 4.18 11.16
C THR A 224 4.22 3.40 11.46
N THR A 225 3.54 2.86 10.45
CA THR A 225 2.38 1.99 10.64
C THR A 225 2.74 0.71 11.39
N ALA A 226 3.95 0.19 11.18
CA ALA A 226 4.47 -0.96 11.93
C ALA A 226 4.95 -0.63 13.36
N GLY A 227 4.71 0.58 13.85
CA GLY A 227 5.10 1.01 15.20
C GLY A 227 6.59 1.26 15.34
N LEU A 228 7.25 1.82 14.31
CA LEU A 228 8.64 2.25 14.37
C LEU A 228 8.77 3.78 14.27
N THR A 229 9.75 4.34 14.99
CA THR A 229 10.22 5.70 14.71
C THR A 229 11.28 5.64 13.60
N ASN A 230 11.01 6.22 12.43
CA ASN A 230 11.99 6.30 11.34
C ASN A 230 13.11 7.31 11.64
N LEU A 231 14.36 6.85 11.71
CA LEU A 231 15.55 7.66 11.98
C LEU A 231 15.77 8.76 10.94
N ALA A 232 15.56 8.49 9.66
CA ALA A 232 15.71 9.52 8.62
C ALA A 232 14.72 10.67 8.84
N ALA A 233 13.48 10.35 9.22
CA ALA A 233 12.49 11.36 9.59
C ALA A 233 12.86 12.11 10.89
N SER A 234 13.40 11.41 11.90
CA SER A 234 13.76 12.02 13.19
C SER A 234 14.87 13.10 13.06
N VAL A 235 15.78 12.92 12.10
CA VAL A 235 16.83 13.90 11.78
C VAL A 235 16.40 14.92 10.70
N GLY A 236 15.14 14.88 10.27
CA GLY A 236 14.53 15.85 9.37
C GLY A 236 14.79 15.63 7.88
N GLN A 237 15.13 14.41 7.46
CA GLN A 237 15.20 14.04 6.05
C GLN A 237 13.80 13.88 5.47
N THR A 238 13.63 14.37 4.24
CA THR A 238 12.40 14.26 3.44
C THR A 238 12.72 13.57 2.13
N GLY A 239 11.83 12.70 1.63
CA GLY A 239 12.02 11.96 0.39
C GLY A 239 13.12 10.90 0.46
N TRP A 240 13.42 10.33 -0.71
CA TRP A 240 14.54 9.41 -0.91
C TRP A 240 15.88 10.14 -0.84
N GLY A 241 16.85 9.57 -0.13
CA GLY A 241 18.17 10.19 0.02
C GLY A 241 19.21 9.23 0.58
N GLN A 242 20.33 9.80 1.01
CA GLN A 242 21.46 9.07 1.58
C GLN A 242 21.79 9.61 2.96
N MET A 243 22.15 8.71 3.88
CA MET A 243 22.63 9.05 5.21
C MET A 243 24.05 8.57 5.43
N ASN A 244 24.85 9.41 6.09
CA ASN A 244 26.20 9.03 6.46
C ASN A 244 26.16 8.01 7.60
N ALA A 245 26.95 6.93 7.51
CA ALA A 245 27.04 5.91 8.55
C ALA A 245 27.42 6.48 9.93
N GLU A 246 28.26 7.53 10.01
CA GLU A 246 28.59 8.20 11.29
C GLU A 246 27.33 8.78 11.95
N VAL A 247 26.38 9.32 11.17
CA VAL A 247 25.11 9.83 11.69
C VAL A 247 24.25 8.67 12.22
N VAL A 248 24.17 7.57 11.47
CA VAL A 248 23.40 6.39 11.90
C VAL A 248 24.00 5.80 13.18
N VAL A 249 25.33 5.71 13.29
CA VAL A 249 26.02 5.24 14.50
C VAL A 249 25.82 6.21 15.68
N ASP A 250 25.83 7.53 15.44
CA ASP A 250 25.63 8.53 16.49
C ASP A 250 24.19 8.56 17.02
N GLU A 251 23.19 8.37 16.14
CA GLU A 251 21.77 8.27 16.51
C GLU A 251 21.40 6.89 17.10
N ASP A 252 22.24 5.87 16.87
CA ASP A 252 22.19 4.54 17.51
C ASP A 252 20.80 3.87 17.46
N PRO A 253 20.30 3.50 16.25
CA PRO A 253 19.00 2.86 16.13
C PRO A 253 18.95 1.51 16.86
N GLU A 254 17.78 1.21 17.43
CA GLU A 254 17.48 -0.06 18.08
C GLU A 254 17.22 -1.17 17.06
N TRP A 255 16.76 -0.80 15.84
CA TRP A 255 16.44 -1.72 14.75
C TRP A 255 16.98 -1.24 13.40
N ILE A 256 17.31 -2.20 12.52
CA ILE A 256 17.57 -1.93 11.10
C ILE A 256 16.58 -2.72 10.26
N VAL A 257 15.86 -2.04 9.38
CA VAL A 257 14.97 -2.62 8.37
C VAL A 257 15.66 -2.57 7.03
N TYR A 258 15.65 -3.66 6.26
CA TYR A 258 16.37 -3.75 4.99
C TYR A 258 15.67 -4.71 4.01
N PRO A 259 15.86 -4.54 2.69
CA PRO A 259 15.21 -5.40 1.71
C PRO A 259 15.84 -6.80 1.65
N ASP A 260 14.99 -7.82 1.59
CA ASP A 260 15.34 -9.25 1.63
C ASP A 260 16.07 -9.77 0.37
N ARG A 261 16.18 -8.97 -0.69
CA ARG A 261 17.10 -9.21 -1.82
C ARG A 261 18.57 -9.26 -1.39
N THR A 262 18.88 -8.86 -0.16
CA THR A 262 20.19 -9.00 0.48
C THR A 262 20.10 -9.91 1.71
N ALA A 263 21.16 -10.68 1.99
CA ALA A 263 21.15 -11.63 3.10
C ALA A 263 21.33 -10.98 4.49
N GLU A 264 21.93 -9.79 4.52
CA GLU A 264 22.25 -9.00 5.71
C GLU A 264 22.06 -7.51 5.34
N PRO A 265 21.90 -6.59 6.31
CA PRO A 265 21.79 -5.17 6.02
C PRO A 265 22.91 -4.68 5.09
N PRO A 266 22.60 -3.97 3.98
CA PRO A 266 23.59 -3.54 2.99
C PRO A 266 24.79 -2.78 3.56
N SER A 267 24.60 -2.03 4.64
CA SER A 267 25.60 -1.20 5.30
C SER A 267 26.13 -1.81 6.61
N ALA A 268 25.89 -3.10 6.89
CA ALA A 268 26.22 -3.75 8.16
C ALA A 268 27.66 -3.49 8.64
N ASP A 269 28.66 -3.61 7.76
CA ASP A 269 30.08 -3.36 8.07
C ASP A 269 30.36 -1.93 8.58
N SER A 270 29.55 -0.95 8.15
CA SER A 270 29.69 0.46 8.56
C SER A 270 28.85 0.78 9.80
N LEU A 271 27.93 -0.10 10.19
CA LEU A 271 26.98 0.07 11.28
C LEU A 271 27.25 -0.89 12.45
N GLU A 272 28.39 -1.59 12.46
CA GLU A 272 28.79 -2.60 13.47
C GLU A 272 28.73 -2.09 14.92
N GLU A 273 28.83 -0.78 15.14
CA GLU A 273 28.82 -0.16 16.47
C GLU A 273 27.40 0.19 16.97
N THR A 274 26.38 0.08 16.13
CA THR A 274 24.98 0.33 16.53
C THR A 274 24.44 -0.76 17.44
N THR A 275 23.46 -0.40 18.27
CA THR A 275 22.67 -1.32 19.08
C THR A 275 22.00 -2.37 18.20
N ALA A 276 21.38 -1.96 17.09
CA ALA A 276 20.75 -2.88 16.14
C ALA A 276 21.66 -4.02 15.68
N ILE A 277 22.87 -3.72 15.16
CA ILE A 277 23.81 -4.76 14.69
C ILE A 277 24.39 -5.57 15.86
N THR A 278 24.68 -4.92 16.99
CA THR A 278 25.29 -5.60 18.15
C THR A 278 24.34 -6.63 18.78
N GLU A 279 23.05 -6.32 18.82
CA GLU A 279 22.00 -7.20 19.38
C GLU A 279 21.40 -8.14 18.34
N GLY A 280 21.62 -7.89 17.05
CA GLY A 280 21.04 -8.66 15.95
C GLY A 280 19.59 -8.30 15.66
N ASN A 281 19.17 -7.08 16.03
CA ASN A 281 17.84 -6.54 15.81
C ASN A 281 17.74 -6.00 14.38
N VAL A 282 17.65 -6.93 13.42
CA VAL A 282 17.54 -6.62 12.00
C VAL A 282 16.32 -7.31 11.41
N VAL A 283 15.59 -6.61 10.54
CA VAL A 283 14.38 -7.11 9.88
C VAL A 283 14.58 -7.07 8.37
N ALA A 284 14.62 -8.24 7.75
CA ALA A 284 14.51 -8.36 6.30
C ALA A 284 13.04 -8.26 5.93
N VAL A 285 12.71 -7.37 4.99
CA VAL A 285 11.35 -7.16 4.47
C VAL A 285 11.33 -7.39 2.96
N ASP A 286 10.20 -7.87 2.44
CA ASP A 286 10.02 -8.13 1.01
C ASP A 286 10.32 -6.86 0.18
N ASP A 287 11.33 -6.93 -0.68
CA ASP A 287 11.79 -5.77 -1.47
C ASP A 287 10.69 -5.27 -2.42
N ASN A 288 9.84 -6.16 -2.95
CA ASN A 288 8.74 -5.78 -3.84
C ASN A 288 7.67 -5.00 -3.09
N ALA A 289 7.21 -5.50 -1.93
CA ALA A 289 6.24 -4.83 -1.07
C ALA A 289 6.75 -3.49 -0.54
N MET A 290 8.07 -3.33 -0.35
CA MET A 290 8.67 -2.06 0.08
C MET A 290 8.92 -1.07 -1.07
N SER A 291 9.03 -1.52 -2.32
CA SER A 291 9.37 -0.68 -3.47
C SER A 291 8.21 -0.40 -4.41
N GLN A 292 7.13 -1.17 -4.33
CA GLN A 292 5.95 -1.09 -5.18
C GLN A 292 4.73 -0.82 -4.30
N PRO A 293 4.28 0.45 -4.17
CA PRO A 293 3.13 0.77 -3.35
C PRO A 293 1.87 0.03 -3.82
N GLY A 294 1.42 -0.95 -3.04
CA GLY A 294 0.32 -1.85 -3.37
C GLY A 294 -0.19 -2.61 -2.13
N PRO A 295 -1.28 -3.38 -2.26
CA PRO A 295 -1.91 -4.09 -1.12
C PRO A 295 -0.98 -5.04 -0.36
N ASN A 296 0.02 -5.61 -1.03
CA ASN A 296 1.05 -6.46 -0.43
C ASN A 296 1.89 -5.81 0.66
N VAL A 297 1.85 -4.48 0.77
CA VAL A 297 2.49 -3.74 1.87
C VAL A 297 2.04 -4.22 3.25
N VAL A 298 0.80 -4.70 3.38
CA VAL A 298 0.27 -5.20 4.64
C VAL A 298 1.11 -6.35 5.20
N TYR A 299 1.68 -7.20 4.34
CA TYR A 299 2.60 -8.27 4.76
C TYR A 299 3.97 -7.76 5.19
N ALA A 300 4.47 -6.68 4.57
CA ALA A 300 5.72 -6.05 5.01
C ALA A 300 5.55 -5.40 6.39
N ILE A 301 4.42 -4.72 6.63
CA ILE A 301 4.05 -4.17 7.93
C ILE A 301 3.97 -5.30 8.97
N GLU A 302 3.26 -6.37 8.66
CA GLU A 302 3.12 -7.55 9.53
C GLU A 302 4.49 -8.15 9.90
N THR A 303 5.37 -8.34 8.92
CA THR A 303 6.74 -8.87 9.13
C THR A 303 7.55 -7.98 10.09
N ILE A 304 7.39 -6.66 9.99
CA ILE A 304 8.04 -5.73 10.92
C ILE A 304 7.44 -5.89 12.33
N ILE A 305 6.12 -5.96 12.45
CA ILE A 305 5.44 -6.13 13.75
C ILE A 305 5.84 -7.45 14.41
N GLU A 306 5.88 -8.56 13.67
CA GLU A 306 6.29 -9.89 14.16
C GLU A 306 7.68 -9.83 14.82
N GLN A 307 8.62 -9.15 14.16
CA GLN A 307 10.02 -9.14 14.59
C GLN A 307 10.28 -8.11 15.69
N VAL A 308 9.66 -6.92 15.60
CA VAL A 308 9.89 -5.80 16.51
C VAL A 308 9.03 -5.93 17.77
N HIS A 309 7.79 -6.40 17.62
CA HIS A 309 6.76 -6.47 18.65
C HIS A 309 6.17 -7.89 18.78
N PRO A 310 6.98 -8.93 19.07
CA PRO A 310 6.54 -10.33 18.98
C PRO A 310 5.41 -10.71 19.97
N GLU A 311 5.30 -10.03 21.10
CA GLU A 311 4.18 -10.26 22.03
C GLU A 311 2.86 -9.70 21.47
N VAL A 312 2.92 -8.55 20.79
CA VAL A 312 1.79 -7.89 20.12
C VAL A 312 1.35 -8.70 18.91
N TYR A 313 2.31 -9.19 18.12
CA TYR A 313 2.02 -10.04 16.98
C TYR A 313 1.23 -11.29 17.36
N ALA A 314 1.55 -11.92 18.49
CA ALA A 314 0.79 -13.08 18.99
C ALA A 314 -0.67 -12.73 19.36
N GLU A 315 -0.98 -11.47 19.69
CA GLU A 315 -2.35 -10.99 19.91
C GLU A 315 -3.07 -10.76 18.58
N ILE A 316 -2.38 -10.16 17.60
CA ILE A 316 -2.86 -9.98 16.22
C ILE A 316 -3.22 -11.33 15.59
N GLU A 317 -2.33 -12.33 15.64
CA GLU A 317 -2.60 -13.67 15.10
C GLU A 317 -3.85 -14.28 15.74
N ALA A 318 -4.02 -14.13 17.06
CA ALA A 318 -5.18 -14.66 17.76
C ALA A 318 -6.49 -13.95 17.38
N GLU A 319 -6.43 -12.67 17.01
CA GLU A 319 -7.58 -11.90 16.53
C GLU A 319 -7.97 -12.29 15.11
N LEU A 320 -7.00 -12.41 14.19
CA LEU A 320 -7.22 -12.89 12.83
C LEU A 320 -7.79 -14.33 12.82
N GLU A 321 -7.26 -15.23 13.65
CA GLU A 321 -7.82 -16.58 13.80
C GLU A 321 -9.28 -16.56 14.30
N ALA A 322 -9.65 -15.55 15.08
CA ALA A 322 -11.00 -15.40 15.63
C ALA A 322 -11.99 -14.75 14.64
N SER A 323 -11.52 -13.90 13.72
CA SER A 323 -12.33 -13.33 12.63
C SER A 323 -12.66 -14.38 11.55
N GLY A 324 -11.86 -15.46 11.46
CA GLY A 324 -12.05 -16.56 10.52
C GLY A 324 -10.92 -16.70 9.52
N GLU A 325 -9.86 -15.91 9.66
CA GLU A 325 -8.68 -15.89 8.80
C GLU A 325 -7.56 -16.68 9.49
N PRO A 326 -7.17 -17.87 9.00
CA PRO A 326 -6.04 -18.56 9.62
C PRO A 326 -4.78 -17.72 9.42
N GLY A 327 -4.09 -17.38 10.51
CA GLY A 327 -2.78 -16.71 10.46
C GLY A 327 -1.77 -17.50 9.63
N ASN A 328 -0.69 -16.83 9.17
CA ASN A 328 0.34 -17.38 8.29
C ASN A 328 1.22 -18.43 9.01
N GLY A 329 0.60 -19.52 9.47
CA GLY A 329 1.22 -20.60 10.20
C GLY A 329 1.77 -21.68 9.27
N SER A 330 3.09 -21.87 9.31
CA SER A 330 3.82 -22.96 8.63
C SER A 330 3.15 -24.33 8.83
N GLY A 331 2.43 -24.82 7.81
CA GLY A 331 1.66 -26.05 7.85
C GLY A 331 1.89 -26.96 6.63
N ASN A 332 2.46 -28.13 6.87
CA ASN A 332 2.73 -29.17 5.87
C ASN A 332 1.46 -29.94 5.45
N ASP A 333 1.11 -29.89 4.14
CA ASP A 333 0.25 -30.77 3.31
C ASP A 333 -1.21 -31.10 3.76
N THR A 334 -2.24 -30.69 2.99
CA THR A 334 -2.99 -31.50 1.99
C THR A 334 -4.32 -30.87 1.53
N ASP A 335 -4.50 -30.76 0.21
CA ASP A 335 -5.69 -30.62 -0.66
C ASP A 335 -7.10 -30.33 -0.08
N GLU A 336 -7.72 -29.21 -0.51
CA GLU A 336 -9.01 -29.08 -1.26
C GLU A 336 -9.69 -27.71 -0.99
N ASP A 337 -9.84 -26.88 -2.04
CA ASP A 337 -10.80 -25.76 -2.24
C ASP A 337 -11.35 -25.07 -0.98
N GLN A 338 -10.48 -24.40 -0.23
CA GLN A 338 -10.87 -23.30 0.66
C GLN A 338 -10.20 -22.04 0.13
N SER A 339 -11.00 -21.04 -0.22
CA SER A 339 -10.52 -19.67 -0.32
C SER A 339 -10.01 -19.29 1.06
N ASP A 340 -8.69 -19.34 1.26
CA ASP A 340 -8.05 -18.84 2.47
C ASP A 340 -8.19 -17.33 2.46
N ASP A 341 -9.10 -16.84 3.31
CA ASP A 341 -9.44 -15.42 3.53
C ASP A 341 -8.21 -14.62 4.01
N SER A 342 -7.14 -15.32 4.43
CA SER A 342 -5.87 -14.75 4.87
C SER A 342 -5.04 -14.09 3.75
N ALA A 343 -5.32 -14.39 2.48
CA ALA A 343 -4.57 -13.92 1.33
C ALA A 343 -5.20 -12.66 0.71
N ILE A 344 -4.38 -11.77 0.12
CA ILE A 344 -4.91 -10.71 -0.76
C ILE A 344 -5.81 -11.38 -1.82
N PRO A 345 -7.02 -10.83 -2.11
CA PRO A 345 -7.83 -11.31 -3.22
C PRO A 345 -7.00 -11.46 -4.51
N GLY A 346 -7.21 -12.54 -5.27
CA GLY A 346 -6.42 -12.82 -6.48
C GLY A 346 -4.99 -13.35 -6.25
N PHE A 347 -4.50 -13.42 -5.02
CA PHE A 347 -3.24 -14.07 -4.65
C PHE A 347 -3.48 -15.29 -3.77
N GLY A 348 -2.64 -16.33 -3.91
CA GLY A 348 -2.57 -17.40 -2.91
C GLY A 348 -1.88 -16.90 -1.64
N VAL A 349 -2.03 -17.64 -0.53
CA VAL A 349 -1.34 -17.32 0.75
C VAL A 349 0.17 -17.14 0.50
N PRO A 350 0.77 -15.98 0.86
CA PRO A 350 2.20 -15.81 0.71
C PRO A 350 2.93 -16.79 1.62
N VAL A 351 3.82 -17.59 1.03
CA VAL A 351 4.68 -18.50 1.81
C VAL A 351 5.67 -17.63 2.58
N ALA A 352 5.48 -17.50 3.90
CA ALA A 352 6.44 -16.84 4.77
C ALA A 352 7.83 -17.47 4.59
N LEU A 353 8.77 -16.68 4.05
CA LEU A 353 10.19 -17.01 4.10
C LEU A 353 10.63 -16.81 5.54
N VAL A 354 10.64 -17.89 6.32
CA VAL A 354 11.27 -17.93 7.64
C VAL A 354 12.73 -17.52 7.47
N ALA A 355 13.04 -16.26 7.80
CA ALA A 355 14.40 -15.77 7.91
C ALA A 355 15.08 -16.55 9.04
N LEU A 356 15.81 -17.60 8.67
CA LEU A 356 16.63 -18.36 9.59
C LEU A 356 17.71 -17.41 10.15
N LEU A 357 17.47 -16.93 11.37
CA LEU A 357 18.41 -16.20 12.20
C LEU A 357 19.85 -16.73 12.03
N ALA A 358 20.69 -15.98 11.33
CA ALA A 358 22.12 -16.22 11.24
C ALA A 358 22.82 -15.80 12.55
N THR A 359 22.40 -16.34 13.69
CA THR A 359 22.99 -16.04 15.02
C THR A 359 24.32 -16.77 15.28
N ALA A 360 25.09 -17.11 14.23
CA ALA A 360 26.35 -17.85 14.39
C ALA A 360 27.49 -17.34 13.49
N GLY A 361 27.70 -16.03 13.41
CA GLY A 361 28.81 -15.44 12.64
C GLY A 361 29.80 -14.56 13.42
N PHE A 362 29.32 -13.76 14.37
CA PHE A 362 30.08 -12.55 14.76
C PHE A 362 31.15 -12.71 15.86
N VAL A 363 31.26 -13.87 16.52
CA VAL A 363 32.20 -14.03 17.67
C VAL A 363 33.57 -14.63 17.30
N ALA A 364 33.81 -15.03 16.05
CA ALA A 364 35.01 -15.82 15.70
C ALA A 364 36.20 -15.08 15.07
N ARG A 365 36.21 -13.73 15.00
CA ARG A 365 37.39 -12.97 14.52
C ARG A 365 37.98 -12.03 15.57
N ARG A 366 38.41 -12.61 16.70
CA ARG A 366 39.48 -12.03 17.53
C ARG A 366 40.52 -13.08 17.88
N ARG A 367 41.55 -13.21 17.04
CA ARG A 367 42.93 -13.51 17.45
C ARG A 367 43.94 -12.93 16.48
#